data_AF-A0A5B8XPP7-F1
#
_entry.id   AF-A0A5B8XPP7-F1
#
_cell.length_a   1.000
_cell.length_b   1.000
_cell.length_c   1.000
_cell.angle_alpha   90.00
_cell.angle_beta   90.00
_cell.angle_gamma   90.00
#
_symmetry.space_group_name_H-M   'P 1'
#
loop_
_entity.id
_entity.type
_entity.pdbx_description
1 polymer ?
#
loop_
_entity_poly.entity_id
_entity_poly.type
_entity_poly.pdbx_seq_one_letter_code
_entity_poly.pdbx_strand_id
1 'polypeptide(L)'
;MKNLVKAASLLIFALVLQGSGCPEDGSAGLQDSPSGGSGPQGLLDNPGSDDDRPADSGQDPADPDSDLPSTHSTATGNGSLAAGQACSDTAACGVGLACEAGFCVNAGEMRIALVWTGQTDLDLHVRTPSGEEIYYRNRNSDDGGEFQKDGCIADRCDGENGPFSEAVLWVGLPTQGTYEFWAVNYDGVAAANATFEVRHDGHYETFSANVGGSAGAQSSIYTYTVDGEDSGPGDLRINSHTHEQWVRGPGVTFRVDTGSEDITTVSYTADGNFTLGQSTAADDFPLTYTFNNLGEHVIKASGFDNSGMELDNHEITLVVMDRNDGLPNPRSGAVVSERLLAKRIQHHAGSIDLYNVQVSGRNDGADSRSNINASANNQLARQSCYGNAPCGRTRLDARMLQAMVILRQVYGYSFRVTSIAGGSHSRRSRHYRGVAFDVDIINGRSVRGNTTLARQFMRACRDLGATEVLGPGNRGHSGHVHCAW
;
A
#
# COMPACT_ATOMS: atom_id res chain seq x y z
N MET A 1 -7.01 1.90 -54.32
CA MET A 1 -7.53 0.62 -54.85
C MET A 1 -7.95 -0.21 -53.65
N LYS A 2 -9.25 -0.51 -53.56
CA LYS A 2 -9.92 -1.25 -52.47
C LYS A 2 -9.79 -2.75 -52.72
N ASN A 3 -9.66 -3.57 -51.67
CA ASN A 3 -10.02 -5.00 -51.56
C ASN A 3 -9.97 -5.30 -50.04
N LEU A 4 -11.04 -5.46 -49.24
CA LEU A 4 -12.31 -6.19 -49.36
C LEU A 4 -12.11 -7.71 -49.50
N VAL A 5 -12.13 -8.42 -48.35
CA VAL A 5 -12.61 -9.81 -48.26
C VAL A 5 -13.62 -9.87 -47.11
N LYS A 6 -14.86 -10.23 -47.45
CA LYS A 6 -15.98 -10.45 -46.55
C LYS A 6 -16.57 -11.84 -46.85
N ALA A 7 -16.76 -12.61 -45.78
CA ALA A 7 -17.86 -13.54 -45.48
C ALA A 7 -18.05 -14.86 -46.26
N ALA A 8 -18.24 -15.94 -45.45
CA ALA A 8 -19.37 -16.91 -45.44
C ALA A 8 -18.85 -18.34 -45.16
N SER A 9 -19.53 -19.28 -44.49
CA SER A 9 -20.59 -19.36 -43.48
C SER A 9 -20.88 -20.87 -43.27
N LEU A 10 -21.32 -21.24 -42.04
CA LEU A 10 -22.32 -22.29 -41.73
C LEU A 10 -21.89 -23.79 -41.64
N LEU A 11 -22.10 -24.45 -40.47
CA LEU A 11 -23.22 -25.39 -40.16
C LEU A 11 -23.03 -26.25 -38.85
N ILE A 12 -24.04 -26.19 -37.93
CA ILE A 12 -24.66 -27.20 -36.99
C ILE A 12 -23.76 -27.85 -35.88
N PHE A 13 -24.10 -27.93 -34.56
CA PHE A 13 -25.31 -28.48 -33.91
C PHE A 13 -25.55 -27.91 -32.49
N ALA A 14 -26.80 -27.53 -32.23
CA ALA A 14 -27.40 -27.40 -30.91
C ALA A 14 -28.18 -28.69 -30.57
N LEU A 15 -28.07 -29.18 -29.33
CA LEU A 15 -28.97 -30.19 -28.79
C LEU A 15 -29.56 -29.69 -27.47
N VAL A 16 -30.87 -29.45 -27.50
CA VAL A 16 -31.76 -29.20 -26.37
C VAL A 16 -32.29 -30.55 -25.89
N LEU A 17 -32.36 -30.78 -24.59
CA LEU A 17 -33.24 -31.79 -23.98
C LEU A 17 -33.86 -31.24 -22.70
N GLN A 18 -35.18 -31.15 -22.73
CA GLN A 18 -36.12 -30.86 -21.64
C GLN A 18 -36.49 -32.15 -20.89
N GLY A 19 -36.93 -32.01 -19.65
CA GLY A 19 -37.61 -33.05 -18.85
C GLY A 19 -37.65 -32.64 -17.37
N SER A 20 -38.64 -31.87 -16.88
CA SER A 20 -40.02 -32.24 -16.50
C SER A 20 -40.13 -32.98 -15.15
N GLY A 21 -40.80 -32.34 -14.18
CA GLY A 21 -41.73 -33.03 -13.27
C GLY A 21 -41.41 -32.98 -11.76
N CYS A 22 -42.02 -32.02 -11.06
CA CYS A 22 -42.39 -32.15 -9.63
C CYS A 22 -43.71 -32.94 -9.50
N PRO A 23 -44.00 -33.48 -8.31
CA PRO A 23 -45.37 -33.49 -7.80
C PRO A 23 -45.47 -32.75 -6.45
N GLU A 24 -46.48 -31.88 -6.36
CA GLU A 24 -47.09 -31.41 -5.12
C GLU A 24 -48.27 -32.31 -4.73
N ASP A 25 -48.54 -32.41 -3.44
CA ASP A 25 -49.83 -32.63 -2.75
C ASP A 25 -49.50 -32.66 -1.23
N GLY A 26 -50.15 -32.02 -0.26
CA GLY A 26 -51.31 -31.14 -0.21
C GLY A 26 -51.64 -30.86 1.28
N SER A 27 -51.73 -29.57 1.63
CA SER A 27 -52.56 -28.85 2.63
C SER A 27 -53.06 -29.41 3.99
N ALA A 28 -53.05 -28.46 4.96
CA ALA A 28 -53.94 -28.23 6.13
C ALA A 28 -53.76 -29.16 7.36
N GLY A 29 -53.57 -28.71 8.60
CA GLY A 29 -53.99 -27.49 9.30
C GLY A 29 -54.94 -27.89 10.43
N LEU A 30 -54.64 -27.55 11.70
CA LEU A 30 -55.58 -27.21 12.79
C LEU A 30 -54.87 -27.12 14.17
N GLN A 31 -55.41 -26.19 14.96
CA GLN A 31 -55.03 -25.73 16.29
C GLN A 31 -55.38 -26.76 17.39
N ASP A 32 -54.63 -26.75 18.51
CA ASP A 32 -55.18 -26.45 19.84
C ASP A 32 -54.11 -26.51 20.95
N SER A 33 -54.12 -25.47 21.81
CA SER A 33 -53.58 -25.47 23.18
C SER A 33 -54.70 -25.95 24.13
N PRO A 34 -54.47 -26.40 25.39
CA PRO A 34 -54.04 -25.47 26.47
C PRO A 34 -53.29 -26.05 27.72
N SER A 35 -52.60 -25.12 28.40
CA SER A 35 -52.53 -24.86 29.87
C SER A 35 -51.99 -25.88 30.91
N GLY A 36 -51.14 -25.35 31.81
CA GLY A 36 -51.23 -25.60 33.28
C GLY A 36 -49.92 -25.84 34.06
N GLY A 37 -49.27 -24.79 34.60
CA GLY A 37 -49.01 -24.59 36.06
C GLY A 37 -47.61 -25.08 36.50
N SER A 38 -46.82 -24.47 37.41
CA SER A 38 -47.06 -23.50 38.49
C SER A 38 -45.70 -22.93 38.99
N GLY A 39 -45.64 -21.64 39.38
CA GLY A 39 -44.59 -21.07 40.27
C GLY A 39 -44.80 -21.48 41.74
N PRO A 40 -44.12 -20.91 42.79
CA PRO A 40 -43.80 -19.47 43.03
C PRO A 40 -42.31 -19.22 43.47
N GLN A 41 -41.67 -18.02 43.41
CA GLN A 41 -41.84 -16.66 44.01
C GLN A 41 -41.47 -16.49 45.51
N GLY A 42 -40.65 -15.45 45.81
CA GLY A 42 -40.38 -14.87 47.15
C GLY A 42 -38.94 -14.35 47.32
N LEU A 43 -38.59 -13.07 47.03
CA LEU A 43 -38.64 -11.86 47.90
C LEU A 43 -37.67 -11.93 49.12
N LEU A 44 -36.91 -10.93 49.59
CA LEU A 44 -36.72 -9.49 49.32
C LEU A 44 -35.58 -8.96 50.24
N ASP A 45 -35.21 -7.69 50.02
CA ASP A 45 -34.69 -6.70 51.00
C ASP A 45 -33.19 -6.31 51.05
N ASN A 46 -32.97 -5.09 50.57
CA ASN A 46 -31.96 -4.10 50.96
C ASN A 46 -32.65 -3.13 51.95
N PRO A 47 -32.00 -2.47 52.94
CA PRO A 47 -31.44 -1.13 52.66
C PRO A 47 -30.29 -0.66 53.61
N GLY A 48 -29.65 0.47 53.29
CA GLY A 48 -28.90 1.26 54.29
C GLY A 48 -27.86 2.21 53.70
N SER A 49 -28.13 3.51 53.83
CA SER A 49 -27.49 4.67 53.22
C SER A 49 -26.51 5.42 54.15
N ASP A 50 -25.78 6.36 53.53
CA ASP A 50 -25.34 7.68 54.05
C ASP A 50 -23.83 7.95 54.26
N ASP A 51 -23.39 8.89 53.40
CA ASP A 51 -22.61 10.12 53.63
C ASP A 51 -21.06 10.23 53.51
N ASP A 52 -20.74 11.37 52.88
CA ASP A 52 -19.52 12.19 52.84
C ASP A 52 -18.48 12.05 51.71
N ARG A 53 -18.62 12.96 50.71
CA ARG A 53 -17.56 13.56 49.87
C ARG A 53 -16.85 14.70 50.65
N PRO A 54 -15.70 15.32 50.23
CA PRO A 54 -15.15 15.38 48.86
C PRO A 54 -13.61 15.35 48.66
N ALA A 55 -13.24 15.44 47.36
CA ALA A 55 -11.99 15.93 46.74
C ALA A 55 -10.80 14.92 46.71
N ASP A 56 -9.97 14.79 45.68
CA ASP A 56 -9.62 15.63 44.53
C ASP A 56 -8.80 14.78 43.52
N SER A 57 -8.81 15.20 42.25
CA SER A 57 -7.83 14.96 41.18
C SER A 57 -7.72 13.58 40.49
N GLY A 58 -8.15 13.55 39.22
CA GLY A 58 -7.34 12.99 38.13
C GLY A 58 -7.71 11.62 37.56
N GLN A 59 -8.83 11.53 36.84
CA GLN A 59 -9.00 10.51 35.79
C GLN A 59 -9.58 11.17 34.54
N ASP A 60 -8.73 11.36 33.52
CA ASP A 60 -9.19 11.50 32.15
C ASP A 60 -9.62 10.12 31.62
N PRO A 61 -10.77 10.03 30.93
CA PRO A 61 -11.19 8.82 30.25
C PRO A 61 -10.41 8.64 28.94
N ALA A 62 -10.20 7.38 28.58
CA ALA A 62 -9.52 6.93 27.38
C ALA A 62 -10.04 7.60 26.09
N ASP A 63 -9.09 8.07 25.29
CA ASP A 63 -9.27 8.42 23.88
C ASP A 63 -8.97 7.18 23.02
N PRO A 64 -9.92 6.65 22.23
CA PRO A 64 -9.66 5.66 21.19
C PRO A 64 -9.51 6.37 19.83
N ASP A 65 -8.44 6.02 19.10
CA ASP A 65 -8.04 6.54 17.77
C ASP A 65 -7.12 7.77 17.74
N SER A 66 -5.86 7.54 18.08
CA SER A 66 -4.74 8.18 17.38
C SER A 66 -3.54 7.25 17.41
N ASP A 67 -3.37 6.47 16.34
CA ASP A 67 -2.08 5.94 15.86
C ASP A 67 -2.36 4.98 14.69
N LEU A 68 -2.69 5.56 13.54
CA LEU A 68 -2.47 4.90 12.26
C LEU A 68 -1.01 5.14 11.87
N PRO A 69 -0.14 4.12 11.80
CA PRO A 69 1.13 4.28 11.11
C PRO A 69 0.85 4.28 9.61
N SER A 70 1.16 5.39 8.92
CA SER A 70 1.06 5.51 7.47
C SER A 70 1.98 4.50 6.78
N THR A 71 1.54 4.01 5.63
CA THR A 71 2.10 2.83 4.96
C THR A 71 2.81 3.13 3.64
N HIS A 72 3.21 4.36 3.42
CA HIS A 72 3.76 4.80 2.14
C HIS A 72 5.15 5.41 2.37
N SER A 73 6.10 4.95 1.55
CA SER A 73 7.51 5.33 1.66
C SER A 73 7.68 6.79 1.20
N THR A 74 7.33 7.75 2.05
CA THR A 74 7.89 9.09 1.93
C THR A 74 9.34 8.98 2.40
N ALA A 75 10.28 8.93 1.45
CA ALA A 75 11.69 9.05 1.78
C ALA A 75 11.87 10.42 2.47
N THR A 76 11.93 10.43 3.79
CA THR A 76 12.29 11.62 4.55
C THR A 76 13.80 11.71 4.57
N GLY A 77 14.32 12.91 4.36
CA GLY A 77 15.74 13.15 4.47
C GLY A 77 16.27 12.83 5.87
N ASN A 78 17.55 12.48 5.95
CA ASN A 78 18.26 12.28 7.23
C ASN A 78 19.46 13.23 7.38
N GLY A 79 19.55 14.20 6.49
CA GLY A 79 20.59 15.21 6.44
C GLY A 79 20.31 16.38 7.37
N SER A 80 21.04 17.47 7.15
CA SER A 80 21.01 18.65 8.03
C SER A 80 20.42 19.89 7.36
N LEU A 81 20.04 19.82 6.09
CA LEU A 81 19.48 20.96 5.38
C LEU A 81 18.03 21.21 5.82
N ALA A 82 17.75 22.43 6.28
CA ALA A 82 16.43 22.89 6.64
C ALA A 82 15.57 23.24 5.40
N ALA A 83 14.27 23.39 5.61
CA ALA A 83 13.35 23.82 4.55
C ALA A 83 13.82 25.15 3.91
N GLY A 84 13.73 25.23 2.59
CA GLY A 84 14.21 26.34 1.76
C GLY A 84 15.70 26.31 1.42
N GLN A 85 16.50 25.37 1.95
CA GLN A 85 17.92 25.25 1.60
C GLN A 85 18.13 24.42 0.34
N ALA A 86 19.09 24.80 -0.50
CA ALA A 86 19.39 24.09 -1.73
C ALA A 86 19.91 22.67 -1.47
N CYS A 87 19.46 21.69 -2.24
CA CYS A 87 19.75 20.27 -2.09
C CYS A 87 19.95 19.58 -3.45
N SER A 88 20.69 18.48 -3.46
CA SER A 88 20.90 17.64 -4.65
C SER A 88 20.06 16.36 -4.65
N ASP A 89 19.65 15.90 -3.47
CA ASP A 89 18.82 14.72 -3.25
C ASP A 89 18.14 14.82 -1.87
N THR A 90 17.11 14.00 -1.66
CA THR A 90 16.31 14.02 -0.42
C THR A 90 17.13 13.64 0.81
N ALA A 91 18.19 12.83 0.69
CA ALA A 91 19.01 12.46 1.83
C ALA A 91 19.77 13.67 2.41
N ALA A 92 20.05 14.70 1.62
CA ALA A 92 20.64 15.94 2.11
C ALA A 92 19.69 16.75 3.03
N CYS A 93 18.37 16.57 2.88
CA CYS A 93 17.36 17.29 3.65
C CYS A 93 17.15 16.75 5.06
N GLY A 94 16.70 17.59 5.96
CA GLY A 94 16.36 17.23 7.34
C GLY A 94 15.20 16.23 7.43
N VAL A 95 15.02 15.66 8.61
CA VAL A 95 13.89 14.76 8.90
C VAL A 95 12.57 15.47 8.65
N GLY A 96 11.66 14.82 7.92
CA GLY A 96 10.38 15.40 7.50
C GLY A 96 10.47 16.29 6.27
N LEU A 97 11.62 16.34 5.59
CA LEU A 97 11.82 17.13 4.38
C LEU A 97 12.21 16.25 3.18
N ALA A 98 11.85 16.70 1.98
CA ALA A 98 12.22 16.12 0.69
C ALA A 98 12.97 17.14 -0.17
N CYS A 99 13.88 16.68 -1.03
CA CYS A 99 14.60 17.56 -1.96
C CYS A 99 13.84 17.72 -3.27
N GLU A 100 13.35 18.93 -3.53
CA GLU A 100 12.33 19.19 -4.52
C GLU A 100 12.68 20.48 -5.28
N ALA A 101 12.76 20.41 -6.61
CA ALA A 101 13.25 21.50 -7.46
C ALA A 101 14.61 22.09 -7.00
N GLY A 102 15.45 21.26 -6.37
CA GLY A 102 16.75 21.65 -5.86
C GLY A 102 16.71 22.36 -4.49
N PHE A 103 15.59 22.32 -3.76
CA PHE A 103 15.46 22.87 -2.41
C PHE A 103 14.74 21.90 -1.46
N CYS A 104 15.10 21.90 -0.17
CA CYS A 104 14.40 21.10 0.82
C CYS A 104 13.03 21.70 1.11
N VAL A 105 11.96 20.89 1.04
CA VAL A 105 10.58 21.27 1.35
C VAL A 105 9.96 20.27 2.32
N ASN A 106 8.86 20.62 2.99
CA ASN A 106 8.12 19.68 3.84
C ASN A 106 7.68 18.46 3.02
N ALA A 107 7.98 17.26 3.52
CA ALA A 107 7.47 16.03 2.97
C ALA A 107 5.98 15.90 3.30
N GLY A 108 5.19 15.42 2.35
CA GLY A 108 3.76 15.13 2.52
C GLY A 108 3.32 14.04 1.55
N GLU A 109 2.13 13.49 1.77
CA GLU A 109 1.55 12.43 0.94
C GLU A 109 1.15 12.95 -0.45
N MET A 110 0.72 14.22 -0.54
CA MET A 110 0.40 14.87 -1.83
C MET A 110 0.81 16.34 -1.86
N ARG A 111 1.27 16.81 -3.02
CA ARG A 111 1.57 18.23 -3.30
C ARG A 111 1.04 18.63 -4.67
N ILE A 112 0.39 19.78 -4.76
CA ILE A 112 0.11 20.47 -6.02
C ILE A 112 0.86 21.80 -5.98
N ALA A 113 1.77 22.02 -6.92
CA ALA A 113 2.56 23.24 -7.02
C ALA A 113 2.33 23.94 -8.36
N LEU A 114 2.41 25.27 -8.36
CA LEU A 114 2.45 26.13 -9.53
C LEU A 114 3.85 26.73 -9.62
N VAL A 115 4.49 26.66 -10.80
CA VAL A 115 5.83 27.18 -11.05
C VAL A 115 5.82 28.05 -12.31
N TRP A 116 6.43 29.23 -12.26
CA TRP A 116 6.49 30.13 -13.42
C TRP A 116 7.75 30.99 -13.41
N THR A 117 7.96 31.68 -14.53
CA THR A 117 9.02 32.69 -14.70
C THR A 117 8.42 34.00 -15.19
N GLY A 118 9.07 35.12 -14.89
CA GLY A 118 8.60 36.46 -15.25
C GLY A 118 7.88 37.15 -14.08
N GLN A 119 8.06 38.47 -13.98
CA GLN A 119 7.56 39.27 -12.87
C GLN A 119 6.07 39.59 -13.03
N THR A 120 5.23 38.60 -12.77
CA THR A 120 3.79 38.73 -12.61
C THR A 120 3.36 37.82 -11.48
N ASP A 121 2.41 38.28 -10.70
CA ASP A 121 1.85 37.54 -9.57
C ASP A 121 0.82 36.51 -10.04
N LEU A 122 1.21 35.23 -10.03
CA LEU A 122 0.30 34.13 -10.31
C LEU A 122 -0.09 33.43 -9.00
N ASP A 123 -1.39 33.42 -8.73
CA ASP A 123 -2.00 32.69 -7.62
C ASP A 123 -2.33 31.25 -8.04
N LEU A 124 -1.93 30.28 -7.24
CA LEU A 124 -2.40 28.89 -7.28
C LEU A 124 -3.75 28.79 -6.58
N HIS A 125 -4.72 28.25 -7.30
CA HIS A 125 -5.99 27.81 -6.75
C HIS A 125 -6.11 26.29 -6.88
N VAL A 126 -6.53 25.64 -5.80
CA VAL A 126 -6.82 24.21 -5.76
C VAL A 126 -8.20 23.98 -5.17
N ARG A 127 -9.05 23.21 -5.83
CA ARG A 127 -10.34 22.76 -5.29
C ARG A 127 -10.26 21.28 -4.93
N THR A 128 -10.59 20.95 -3.69
CA THR A 128 -10.61 19.58 -3.17
C THR A 128 -11.83 18.80 -3.68
N PRO A 129 -11.85 17.45 -3.55
CA PRO A 129 -13.01 16.64 -3.91
C PRO A 129 -14.30 17.00 -3.17
N SER A 130 -14.20 17.59 -1.97
CA SER A 130 -15.36 18.09 -1.22
C SER A 130 -15.91 19.42 -1.76
N GLY A 131 -15.19 20.05 -2.69
CA GLY A 131 -15.52 21.34 -3.30
C GLY A 131 -14.92 22.55 -2.59
N GLU A 132 -14.09 22.35 -1.56
CA GLU A 132 -13.41 23.42 -0.86
C GLU A 132 -12.25 23.98 -1.68
N GLU A 133 -12.10 25.29 -1.74
CA GLU A 133 -11.05 25.95 -2.54
C GLU A 133 -9.93 26.50 -1.65
N ILE A 134 -8.71 26.08 -1.91
CA ILE A 134 -7.47 26.47 -1.23
C ILE A 134 -6.70 27.45 -2.13
N TYR A 135 -6.32 28.60 -1.59
CA TYR A 135 -5.52 29.64 -2.24
C TYR A 135 -4.98 30.61 -1.16
N TYR A 136 -4.24 31.66 -1.53
CA TYR A 136 -3.55 32.52 -0.55
C TYR A 136 -4.45 33.11 0.56
N ARG A 137 -5.75 33.33 0.33
CA ARG A 137 -6.70 33.79 1.38
C ARG A 137 -7.44 32.67 2.11
N ASN A 138 -7.59 31.50 1.50
CA ASN A 138 -8.13 30.31 2.16
C ASN A 138 -7.04 29.24 2.20
N ARG A 139 -6.17 29.32 3.21
CA ARG A 139 -4.89 28.60 3.21
C ARG A 139 -4.98 27.16 3.71
N ASN A 140 -6.14 26.73 4.18
CA ASN A 140 -6.35 25.44 4.77
C ASN A 140 -7.66 24.85 4.27
N SER A 141 -7.73 23.53 4.18
CA SER A 141 -8.95 22.77 3.95
C SER A 141 -9.23 21.77 5.08
N ASP A 142 -10.49 21.34 5.19
CA ASP A 142 -10.93 20.31 6.14
C ASP A 142 -10.25 18.96 5.89
N ASP A 143 -9.85 18.67 4.64
CA ASP A 143 -9.12 17.45 4.26
C ASP A 143 -7.60 17.54 4.50
N GLY A 144 -7.12 18.62 5.12
CA GLY A 144 -5.73 18.76 5.56
C GLY A 144 -4.76 19.34 4.51
N GLY A 145 -5.29 19.95 3.45
CA GLY A 145 -4.49 20.69 2.48
C GLY A 145 -4.04 22.02 3.06
N GLU A 146 -2.74 22.33 2.95
CA GLU A 146 -2.13 23.53 3.51
C GLU A 146 -1.37 24.32 2.46
N PHE A 147 -1.73 25.58 2.25
CA PHE A 147 -1.03 26.50 1.36
C PHE A 147 0.30 26.96 1.97
N GLN A 148 1.41 26.55 1.36
CA GLN A 148 2.75 26.67 1.94
C GLN A 148 3.45 27.98 1.57
N LYS A 149 3.35 28.41 0.31
CA LYS A 149 4.19 29.50 -0.23
C LYS A 149 3.41 30.36 -1.21
N ASP A 150 3.61 31.65 -1.06
CA ASP A 150 3.11 32.73 -1.91
C ASP A 150 4.33 33.26 -2.69
N GLY A 151 4.35 33.05 -4.01
CA GLY A 151 5.57 33.13 -4.82
C GLY A 151 5.95 34.56 -5.22
N CYS A 152 4.95 35.42 -5.33
CA CYS A 152 5.03 36.85 -5.59
C CYS A 152 3.89 37.50 -4.82
N ILE A 153 4.12 38.64 -4.17
CA ILE A 153 3.04 39.39 -3.51
C ILE A 153 2.82 40.67 -4.30
N ALA A 154 1.82 40.67 -5.18
CA ALA A 154 1.54 41.74 -6.13
C ALA A 154 2.80 42.14 -6.94
N ASP A 155 3.24 43.40 -6.85
CA ASP A 155 4.41 43.90 -7.57
C ASP A 155 5.77 43.45 -7.00
N ARG A 156 5.77 42.53 -6.03
CA ARG A 156 6.97 42.08 -5.32
C ARG A 156 7.17 40.58 -5.47
N CYS A 157 7.99 40.23 -6.45
CA CYS A 157 8.53 38.89 -6.59
C CYS A 157 9.94 38.81 -5.98
N ASP A 158 10.21 37.78 -5.18
CA ASP A 158 11.54 37.57 -4.60
C ASP A 158 12.49 36.98 -5.68
N GLY A 159 13.32 37.85 -6.28
CA GLY A 159 14.30 37.49 -7.32
C GLY A 159 14.04 38.16 -8.66
N GLU A 160 15.08 38.33 -9.50
CA GLU A 160 14.95 39.15 -10.70
C GLU A 160 14.06 38.51 -11.79
N ASN A 161 14.01 37.17 -11.93
CA ASN A 161 13.28 36.52 -13.04
C ASN A 161 12.65 35.13 -12.74
N GLY A 162 12.62 34.69 -11.47
CA GLY A 162 12.13 33.36 -11.08
C GLY A 162 13.20 32.26 -11.04
N PRO A 163 12.83 30.96 -10.93
CA PRO A 163 11.45 30.46 -10.90
C PRO A 163 10.72 30.88 -9.62
N PHE A 164 9.49 31.36 -9.79
CA PHE A 164 8.54 31.62 -8.71
C PHE A 164 7.66 30.38 -8.52
N SER A 165 7.15 30.19 -7.30
CA SER A 165 6.41 28.97 -6.97
C SER A 165 5.40 29.17 -5.86
N GLU A 166 4.23 28.55 -6.02
CA GLU A 166 3.23 28.36 -4.96
C GLU A 166 2.89 26.88 -4.81
N ALA A 167 2.44 26.45 -3.64
CA ALA A 167 2.10 25.06 -3.41
C ALA A 167 1.06 24.86 -2.31
N VAL A 168 0.24 23.84 -2.50
CA VAL A 168 -0.61 23.22 -1.47
C VAL A 168 -0.05 21.84 -1.13
N LEU A 169 0.08 21.55 0.16
CA LEU A 169 0.66 20.30 0.69
C LEU A 169 -0.36 19.59 1.59
N TRP A 170 -0.54 18.29 1.38
CA TRP A 170 -1.21 17.39 2.31
C TRP A 170 -0.15 16.55 3.02
N VAL A 171 0.05 16.80 4.32
CA VAL A 171 0.99 16.01 5.13
C VAL A 171 0.40 14.63 5.46
N GLY A 172 -0.92 14.56 5.66
CA GLY A 172 -1.67 13.31 5.78
C GLY A 172 -2.20 12.81 4.43
N LEU A 173 -2.88 11.66 4.43
CA LEU A 173 -3.47 11.10 3.21
C LEU A 173 -4.50 12.07 2.62
N PRO A 174 -4.39 12.44 1.32
CA PRO A 174 -5.41 13.26 0.67
C PRO A 174 -6.74 12.50 0.59
N THR A 175 -7.84 13.24 0.53
CA THR A 175 -9.16 12.64 0.34
C THR A 175 -9.27 12.04 -1.06
N GLN A 176 -9.87 10.85 -1.17
CA GLN A 176 -10.11 10.22 -2.46
C GLN A 176 -11.05 11.06 -3.34
N GLY A 177 -10.74 11.14 -4.63
CA GLY A 177 -11.54 11.86 -5.61
C GLY A 177 -10.73 12.84 -6.45
N THR A 178 -11.43 13.65 -7.22
CA THR A 178 -10.83 14.58 -8.19
C THR A 178 -10.55 15.93 -7.54
N TYR A 179 -9.29 16.33 -7.60
CA TYR A 179 -8.82 17.68 -7.30
C TYR A 179 -8.83 18.49 -8.60
N GLU A 180 -9.32 19.72 -8.56
CA GLU A 180 -9.20 20.68 -9.66
C GLU A 180 -8.16 21.74 -9.30
N PHE A 181 -7.38 22.23 -10.26
CA PHE A 181 -6.42 23.30 -10.01
C PHE A 181 -6.23 24.20 -11.22
N TRP A 182 -5.97 25.48 -10.97
CA TRP A 182 -5.75 26.49 -11.99
C TRP A 182 -4.93 27.66 -11.43
N ALA A 183 -4.44 28.50 -12.34
CA ALA A 183 -3.65 29.67 -12.01
C ALA A 183 -4.49 30.92 -12.31
N VAL A 184 -4.36 31.93 -11.47
CA VAL A 184 -4.98 33.24 -11.66
C VAL A 184 -3.89 34.30 -11.70
N ASN A 185 -3.86 35.13 -12.72
CA ASN A 185 -2.98 36.29 -12.75
C ASN A 185 -3.55 37.39 -11.86
N TYR A 186 -2.99 37.57 -10.68
CA TYR A 186 -3.50 38.48 -9.66
C TYR A 186 -3.25 39.94 -10.02
N ASP A 187 -2.01 40.29 -10.36
CA ASP A 187 -1.59 41.66 -10.62
C ASP A 187 -1.85 42.10 -12.08
N GLY A 188 -1.95 41.16 -13.01
CA GLY A 188 -2.16 41.40 -14.43
C GLY A 188 -0.98 42.08 -15.13
N VAL A 189 0.24 42.00 -14.59
CA VAL A 189 1.40 42.74 -15.11
C VAL A 189 1.81 42.21 -16.49
N ALA A 190 1.88 40.89 -16.66
CA ALA A 190 2.25 40.27 -17.93
C ALA A 190 1.59 38.90 -18.10
N ALA A 191 1.44 38.46 -19.35
CA ALA A 191 1.09 37.07 -19.61
C ALA A 191 2.29 36.17 -19.26
N ALA A 192 2.02 34.99 -18.71
CA ALA A 192 3.05 34.05 -18.31
C ALA A 192 2.70 32.63 -18.73
N ASN A 193 3.74 31.88 -19.09
CA ASN A 193 3.65 30.42 -19.12
C ASN A 193 3.98 29.91 -17.72
N ALA A 194 3.21 28.94 -17.27
CA ALA A 194 3.38 28.29 -15.98
C ALA A 194 3.32 26.77 -16.13
N THR A 195 3.83 26.07 -15.14
CA THR A 195 3.80 24.61 -15.03
C THR A 195 3.17 24.27 -13.69
N PHE A 196 2.14 23.41 -13.69
CA PHE A 196 1.74 22.74 -12.46
C PHE A 196 2.53 21.46 -12.28
N GLU A 197 2.89 21.16 -11.04
CA GLU A 197 3.51 19.89 -10.65
C GLU A 197 2.62 19.22 -9.60
N VAL A 198 2.14 18.02 -9.88
CA VAL A 198 1.43 17.19 -8.92
C VAL A 198 2.34 16.07 -8.48
N ARG A 199 2.46 15.84 -7.17
CA ARG A 199 3.15 14.69 -6.58
C ARG A 199 2.23 13.98 -5.61
N HIS A 200 2.09 12.67 -5.75
CA HIS A 200 1.26 11.85 -4.86
C HIS A 200 1.64 10.37 -4.98
N ASP A 201 1.85 9.67 -3.86
CA ASP A 201 2.22 8.24 -3.78
C ASP A 201 3.36 7.80 -4.75
N GLY A 202 4.38 8.65 -4.94
CA GLY A 202 5.51 8.38 -5.84
C GLY A 202 5.25 8.65 -7.33
N HIS A 203 4.05 9.13 -7.68
CA HIS A 203 3.73 9.68 -9.00
C HIS A 203 4.13 11.16 -9.09
N TYR A 204 4.52 11.61 -10.28
CA TYR A 204 4.75 13.01 -10.59
C TYR A 204 4.22 13.34 -11.97
N GLU A 205 3.31 14.30 -12.03
CA GLU A 205 2.70 14.77 -13.26
C GLU A 205 2.94 16.27 -13.44
N THR A 206 3.18 16.69 -14.68
CA THR A 206 3.30 18.12 -15.03
C THR A 206 2.24 18.57 -16.00
N PHE A 207 1.74 19.79 -15.80
CA PHE A 207 0.70 20.39 -16.64
C PHE A 207 1.18 21.75 -17.13
N SER A 208 1.33 21.90 -18.45
CA SER A 208 1.68 23.19 -19.05
C SER A 208 0.46 24.11 -19.12
N ALA A 209 0.62 25.33 -18.62
CA ALA A 209 -0.42 26.35 -18.57
C ALA A 209 0.04 27.67 -19.21
N ASN A 210 -0.91 28.34 -19.87
CA ASN A 210 -0.75 29.73 -20.31
C ASN A 210 -1.75 30.59 -19.56
N VAL A 211 -1.28 31.69 -18.98
CA VAL A 211 -2.11 32.65 -18.23
C VAL A 211 -2.04 34.01 -18.91
N GLY A 212 -3.22 34.59 -19.18
CA GLY A 212 -3.32 35.91 -19.81
C GLY A 212 -2.75 37.03 -18.95
N GLY A 213 -2.31 38.12 -19.59
CA GLY A 213 -1.70 39.28 -18.92
C GLY A 213 -2.70 40.32 -18.45
N SER A 214 -3.82 39.91 -17.87
CA SER A 214 -4.83 40.81 -17.32
C SER A 214 -5.20 40.34 -15.93
N ALA A 215 -5.44 41.27 -15.01
CA ALA A 215 -5.81 40.92 -13.64
C ALA A 215 -7.09 40.07 -13.64
N GLY A 216 -7.04 38.93 -12.94
CA GLY A 216 -8.08 37.92 -12.91
C GLY A 216 -8.12 36.98 -14.13
N ALA A 217 -7.19 37.08 -15.07
CA ALA A 217 -7.08 36.10 -16.15
C ALA A 217 -6.72 34.72 -15.56
N GLN A 218 -7.40 33.69 -16.04
CA GLN A 218 -7.22 32.32 -15.55
C GLN A 218 -6.56 31.44 -16.61
N SER A 219 -5.82 30.44 -16.17
CA SER A 219 -5.48 29.30 -17.02
C SER A 219 -6.72 28.45 -17.33
N SER A 220 -6.53 27.38 -18.11
CA SER A 220 -7.49 26.27 -18.06
C SER A 220 -7.52 25.65 -16.65
N ILE A 221 -8.62 24.98 -16.33
CA ILE A 221 -8.71 24.15 -15.12
C ILE A 221 -8.16 22.77 -15.47
N TYR A 222 -7.26 22.28 -14.64
CA TYR A 222 -6.66 20.95 -14.72
C TYR A 222 -7.19 20.09 -13.58
N THR A 223 -7.07 18.77 -13.71
CA THR A 223 -7.60 17.80 -12.75
C THR A 223 -6.58 16.73 -12.44
N TYR A 224 -6.57 16.24 -11.20
CA TYR A 224 -5.82 15.07 -10.74
C TYR A 224 -6.72 14.20 -9.86
N THR A 225 -6.73 12.88 -10.02
CA THR A 225 -7.67 12.00 -9.29
C THR A 225 -6.94 11.01 -8.38
N VAL A 226 -7.17 11.14 -7.07
CA VAL A 226 -6.70 10.18 -6.06
C VAL A 226 -7.57 8.92 -6.10
N ASP A 227 -6.95 7.74 -6.25
CA ASP A 227 -7.58 6.40 -6.30
C ASP A 227 -8.56 6.14 -7.47
N GLY A 228 -8.40 6.84 -8.61
CA GLY A 228 -9.19 6.66 -9.84
C GLY A 228 -8.34 6.60 -11.13
N GLU A 229 -8.98 6.42 -12.29
CA GLU A 229 -8.30 6.65 -13.57
C GLU A 229 -8.07 8.16 -13.72
N ASP A 230 -6.80 8.59 -13.67
CA ASP A 230 -6.42 9.97 -13.89
C ASP A 230 -6.73 10.41 -15.34
N SER A 231 -7.14 11.68 -15.50
CA SER A 231 -7.45 12.32 -16.78
C SER A 231 -6.51 13.48 -17.13
N GLY A 232 -5.39 13.63 -16.41
CA GLY A 232 -4.31 14.55 -16.75
C GLY A 232 -3.56 14.19 -18.05
N PRO A 233 -2.76 15.12 -18.62
CA PRO A 233 -1.90 14.87 -19.76
C PRO A 233 -0.66 14.08 -19.31
N GLY A 234 -0.79 12.77 -19.17
CA GLY A 234 0.29 11.95 -18.63
C GLY A 234 -0.30 10.77 -17.90
N ASP A 235 -0.61 9.73 -18.66
CA ASP A 235 -0.95 8.45 -18.05
C ASP A 235 0.24 7.50 -18.20
N LEU A 236 1.46 7.99 -17.95
CA LEU A 236 2.68 7.20 -18.06
C LEU A 236 2.60 6.02 -17.08
N ARG A 237 2.06 4.90 -17.50
CA ARG A 237 1.84 3.72 -16.67
C ARG A 237 2.76 2.62 -17.11
N ILE A 238 3.64 2.19 -16.20
CA ILE A 238 4.34 0.91 -16.39
C ILE A 238 3.27 -0.18 -16.38
N ASN A 239 3.14 -0.88 -17.50
CA ASN A 239 2.19 -1.97 -17.66
C ASN A 239 2.38 -2.99 -16.54
N SER A 240 1.29 -3.24 -15.81
CA SER A 240 1.37 -4.11 -14.63
C SER A 240 1.81 -5.52 -15.01
N HIS A 241 2.78 -6.04 -14.28
CA HIS A 241 3.10 -7.46 -14.31
C HIS A 241 2.12 -8.20 -13.40
N THR A 242 1.78 -9.44 -13.76
CA THR A 242 0.81 -10.25 -13.02
C THR A 242 1.21 -10.42 -11.54
N HIS A 243 0.22 -10.46 -10.66
CA HIS A 243 0.39 -10.75 -9.23
C HIS A 243 1.29 -9.75 -8.48
N GLU A 244 0.81 -8.52 -8.27
CA GLU A 244 1.54 -7.47 -7.52
C GLU A 244 3.00 -7.32 -7.97
N GLN A 245 3.25 -7.39 -9.27
CA GLN A 245 4.58 -7.18 -9.85
C GLN A 245 5.64 -8.24 -9.47
N TRP A 246 5.23 -9.46 -9.09
CA TRP A 246 6.17 -10.58 -8.89
C TRP A 246 6.58 -11.18 -10.24
N VAL A 247 7.84 -11.00 -10.62
CA VAL A 247 8.36 -11.40 -11.94
C VAL A 247 9.34 -12.57 -11.85
N ARG A 248 9.20 -13.52 -12.78
CA ARG A 248 10.03 -14.74 -12.86
C ARG A 248 11.18 -14.55 -13.82
N GLY A 249 12.38 -14.89 -13.37
CA GLY A 249 13.59 -14.82 -14.16
C GLY A 249 14.20 -13.42 -14.09
N PRO A 250 15.53 -13.31 -14.22
CA PRO A 250 16.19 -12.02 -14.07
C PRO A 250 15.85 -11.05 -15.20
N GLY A 251 15.44 -11.55 -16.38
CA GLY A 251 15.03 -10.74 -17.51
C GLY A 251 13.58 -10.27 -17.39
N VAL A 252 13.39 -8.98 -17.15
CA VAL A 252 12.08 -8.33 -17.02
C VAL A 252 11.90 -7.38 -18.20
N THR A 253 10.72 -7.38 -18.82
CA THR A 253 10.41 -6.45 -19.91
C THR A 253 9.37 -5.45 -19.44
N PHE A 254 9.78 -4.22 -19.29
CA PHE A 254 8.92 -3.08 -19.05
C PHE A 254 8.32 -2.60 -20.36
N ARG A 255 7.04 -2.27 -20.29
CA ARG A 255 6.33 -1.51 -21.32
C ARG A 255 5.59 -0.40 -20.59
N VAL A 256 5.46 0.73 -21.24
CA VAL A 256 4.81 1.89 -20.66
C VAL A 256 3.75 2.35 -21.64
N ASP A 257 2.53 2.53 -21.16
CA ASP A 257 1.56 3.38 -21.85
C ASP A 257 1.92 4.81 -21.49
N THR A 258 2.11 5.70 -22.46
CA THR A 258 2.48 7.09 -22.15
C THR A 258 1.27 7.99 -21.94
N GLY A 259 0.08 7.59 -22.40
CA GLY A 259 -1.12 8.44 -22.39
C GLY A 259 -0.97 9.79 -23.13
N SER A 260 0.19 10.06 -23.75
CA SER A 260 0.56 11.36 -24.31
C SER A 260 1.48 11.18 -25.52
N GLU A 261 1.17 11.87 -26.62
CA GLU A 261 2.03 11.96 -27.82
C GLU A 261 3.25 12.88 -27.61
N ASP A 262 3.24 13.71 -26.56
CA ASP A 262 4.34 14.62 -26.25
C ASP A 262 5.52 13.90 -25.59
N ILE A 263 5.29 12.73 -24.97
CA ILE A 263 6.33 11.87 -24.43
C ILE A 263 6.98 11.11 -25.59
N THR A 264 8.24 11.41 -25.87
CA THR A 264 8.99 10.84 -27.00
C THR A 264 10.06 9.84 -26.56
N THR A 265 10.54 9.96 -25.33
CA THR A 265 11.55 9.10 -24.72
C THR A 265 11.11 8.72 -23.31
N VAL A 266 11.33 7.47 -22.91
CA VAL A 266 11.15 7.02 -21.52
C VAL A 266 12.48 6.53 -20.98
N SER A 267 12.90 7.08 -19.84
CA SER A 267 14.06 6.62 -19.07
C SER A 267 13.61 5.74 -17.92
N TYR A 268 14.31 4.63 -17.72
CA TYR A 268 14.01 3.69 -16.65
C TYR A 268 15.16 3.64 -15.64
N THR A 269 14.85 3.83 -14.37
CA THR A 269 15.79 3.64 -13.26
C THR A 269 15.26 2.62 -12.26
N ALA A 270 16.16 2.06 -11.47
CA ALA A 270 15.84 1.23 -10.32
C ALA A 270 16.49 1.79 -9.05
N ASP A 271 15.87 1.53 -7.90
CA ASP A 271 16.42 1.73 -6.56
C ASP A 271 17.07 3.11 -6.39
N GLY A 272 16.32 4.15 -6.77
CA GLY A 272 16.80 5.51 -6.95
C GLY A 272 17.25 5.76 -8.38
N ASN A 273 18.53 6.11 -8.55
CA ASN A 273 19.05 6.63 -9.83
C ASN A 273 19.84 5.58 -10.64
N PHE A 274 19.74 4.29 -10.31
CA PHE A 274 20.46 3.26 -11.08
C PHE A 274 19.81 3.08 -12.45
N THR A 275 20.50 3.48 -13.51
CA THR A 275 19.96 3.44 -14.88
C THR A 275 19.80 2.02 -15.40
N LEU A 276 18.58 1.66 -15.79
CA LEU A 276 18.27 0.41 -16.49
C LEU A 276 18.41 0.56 -18.00
N GLY A 277 18.01 1.71 -18.53
CA GLY A 277 18.07 2.04 -19.96
C GLY A 277 17.04 3.09 -20.35
N GLN A 278 16.92 3.31 -21.66
CA GLN A 278 15.92 4.21 -22.25
C GLN A 278 15.21 3.51 -23.42
N SER A 279 14.01 3.97 -23.73
CA SER A 279 13.23 3.52 -24.88
C SER A 279 12.55 4.71 -25.55
N THR A 280 12.11 4.55 -26.80
CA THR A 280 11.47 5.63 -27.59
C THR A 280 10.16 5.16 -28.20
N ALA A 281 9.36 6.12 -28.69
CA ALA A 281 8.04 5.88 -29.28
C ALA A 281 8.04 4.93 -30.49
N ALA A 282 9.18 4.77 -31.18
CA ALA A 282 9.28 3.96 -32.40
C ALA A 282 8.89 2.49 -32.20
N ASP A 283 9.04 1.97 -30.97
CA ASP A 283 8.82 0.56 -30.64
C ASP A 283 7.79 0.33 -29.53
N ASP A 284 6.97 1.33 -29.18
CA ASP A 284 6.02 1.28 -28.04
C ASP A 284 6.75 1.15 -26.68
N PHE A 285 7.82 1.95 -26.52
CA PHE A 285 8.60 2.12 -25.28
C PHE A 285 9.04 0.85 -24.52
N PRO A 286 9.55 -0.23 -25.15
CA PRO A 286 9.94 -1.42 -24.43
C PRO A 286 11.33 -1.27 -23.81
N LEU A 287 11.51 -1.77 -22.60
CA LEU A 287 12.84 -2.02 -22.02
C LEU A 287 12.93 -3.43 -21.44
N THR A 288 13.82 -4.26 -21.96
CA THR A 288 14.20 -5.52 -21.33
C THR A 288 15.47 -5.33 -20.51
N TYR A 289 15.40 -5.55 -19.20
CA TYR A 289 16.54 -5.48 -18.29
C TYR A 289 16.78 -6.82 -17.59
N THR A 290 18.05 -7.18 -17.38
CA THR A 290 18.43 -8.40 -16.64
C THR A 290 18.99 -8.04 -15.27
N PHE A 291 18.24 -8.33 -14.21
CA PHE A 291 18.63 -8.07 -12.84
C PHE A 291 19.69 -9.07 -12.34
N ASN A 292 20.80 -8.54 -11.82
CA ASN A 292 21.84 -9.35 -11.18
C ASN A 292 21.54 -9.65 -9.71
N ASN A 293 20.78 -8.76 -9.06
CA ASN A 293 20.29 -8.93 -7.70
C ASN A 293 18.82 -9.34 -7.77
N LEU A 294 18.42 -10.28 -6.93
CA LEU A 294 17.03 -10.72 -6.80
C LEU A 294 16.43 -10.10 -5.55
N GLY A 295 15.11 -9.92 -5.54
CA GLY A 295 14.39 -9.30 -4.44
C GLY A 295 13.54 -8.12 -4.90
N GLU A 296 13.21 -7.28 -3.94
CA GLU A 296 12.41 -6.08 -4.15
C GLU A 296 13.23 -4.98 -4.84
N HIS A 297 12.63 -4.36 -5.84
CA HIS A 297 13.20 -3.23 -6.57
C HIS A 297 12.12 -2.17 -6.81
N VAL A 298 12.45 -0.90 -6.61
CA VAL A 298 11.60 0.23 -7.01
C VAL A 298 12.02 0.65 -8.40
N ILE A 299 11.12 0.57 -9.37
CA ILE A 299 11.38 0.93 -10.76
C ILE A 299 10.65 2.22 -11.06
N LYS A 300 11.38 3.20 -11.57
CA LYS A 300 10.84 4.47 -12.06
C LYS A 300 10.92 4.49 -13.58
N ALA A 301 9.81 4.81 -14.22
CA ALA A 301 9.77 5.25 -15.62
C ALA A 301 9.54 6.76 -15.62
N SER A 302 10.41 7.53 -16.28
CA SER A 302 10.26 8.97 -16.49
C SER A 302 10.11 9.24 -17.99
N GLY A 303 9.02 9.88 -18.38
CA GLY A 303 8.70 10.28 -19.75
C GLY A 303 9.20 11.69 -20.05
N PHE A 304 9.84 11.86 -21.21
CA PHE A 304 10.45 13.11 -21.64
C PHE A 304 9.97 13.54 -23.03
N ASP A 305 9.85 14.85 -23.22
CA ASP A 305 9.60 15.45 -24.53
C ASP A 305 10.85 15.47 -25.44
N ASN A 306 10.71 16.02 -26.65
CA ASN A 306 11.83 16.15 -27.60
C ASN A 306 12.92 17.14 -27.15
N SER A 307 12.64 18.01 -26.17
CA SER A 307 13.59 18.97 -25.62
C SER A 307 14.41 18.40 -24.46
N GLY A 308 13.96 17.25 -23.91
CA GLY A 308 14.55 16.60 -22.74
C GLY A 308 13.93 17.03 -21.41
N MET A 309 12.75 17.68 -21.43
CA MET A 309 11.97 18.01 -20.24
C MET A 309 11.17 16.79 -19.79
N GLU A 310 11.25 16.43 -18.51
CA GLU A 310 10.42 15.37 -17.91
C GLU A 310 8.98 15.88 -17.84
N LEU A 311 8.06 15.17 -18.49
CA LEU A 311 6.64 15.51 -18.49
C LEU A 311 5.85 14.71 -17.45
N ASP A 312 6.28 13.48 -17.18
CA ASP A 312 5.55 12.54 -16.34
C ASP A 312 6.51 11.47 -15.78
N ASN A 313 6.20 10.90 -14.63
CA ASN A 313 6.82 9.67 -14.17
C ASN A 313 5.91 8.76 -13.34
N HIS A 314 6.29 7.50 -13.33
CA HIS A 314 5.59 6.47 -12.57
C HIS A 314 6.55 5.48 -11.94
N GLU A 315 6.34 5.24 -10.65
CA GLU A 315 7.09 4.28 -9.86
C GLU A 315 6.26 3.03 -9.57
N ILE A 316 6.85 1.86 -9.79
CA ILE A 316 6.32 0.58 -9.31
C ILE A 316 7.32 -0.10 -8.40
N THR A 317 6.82 -0.82 -7.40
CA THR A 317 7.65 -1.79 -6.67
C THR A 317 7.44 -3.17 -7.28
N LEU A 318 8.51 -3.83 -7.70
CA LEU A 318 8.49 -5.19 -8.23
C LEU A 318 9.33 -6.13 -7.38
N VAL A 319 9.06 -7.43 -7.48
CA VAL A 319 9.90 -8.47 -6.87
C VAL A 319 10.45 -9.41 -7.93
N VAL A 320 11.77 -9.37 -8.15
CA VAL A 320 12.46 -10.26 -9.08
C VAL A 320 12.82 -11.57 -8.40
N MET A 321 12.30 -12.67 -8.94
CA MET A 321 12.66 -14.03 -8.54
C MET A 321 13.59 -14.68 -9.56
N ASP A 322 14.29 -15.74 -9.13
CA ASP A 322 14.97 -16.61 -10.07
C ASP A 322 13.97 -17.37 -10.97
N ARG A 323 14.51 -18.11 -11.94
CA ARG A 323 13.72 -18.92 -12.89
C ARG A 323 12.86 -20.02 -12.25
N ASN A 324 13.11 -20.37 -10.99
CA ASN A 324 12.42 -21.38 -10.20
C ASN A 324 11.55 -20.75 -9.10
N ASP A 325 11.17 -19.48 -9.24
CA ASP A 325 10.42 -18.71 -8.24
C ASP A 325 11.15 -18.59 -6.89
N GLY A 326 12.48 -18.68 -6.90
CA GLY A 326 13.34 -18.56 -5.73
C GLY A 326 13.71 -17.12 -5.40
N LEU A 327 13.90 -16.88 -4.10
CA LEU A 327 14.53 -15.68 -3.56
C LEU A 327 15.84 -16.08 -2.85
N PRO A 328 16.79 -15.13 -2.68
CA PRO A 328 17.95 -15.31 -1.82
C PRO A 328 17.60 -15.90 -0.46
N ASN A 329 18.51 -16.71 0.10
CA ASN A 329 18.24 -17.38 1.37
C ASN A 329 18.10 -16.35 2.52
N PRO A 330 16.98 -16.34 3.26
CA PRO A 330 16.70 -15.32 4.27
C PRO A 330 17.62 -15.40 5.50
N ARG A 331 18.46 -16.44 5.63
CA ARG A 331 19.52 -16.51 6.65
C ARG A 331 20.46 -15.29 6.58
N SER A 332 20.68 -14.74 5.39
CA SER A 332 21.55 -13.57 5.17
C SER A 332 20.82 -12.23 5.28
N GLY A 333 19.53 -12.25 5.65
CA GLY A 333 18.64 -11.09 5.59
C GLY A 333 17.53 -11.32 4.56
N ALA A 334 16.36 -10.73 4.80
CA ALA A 334 15.30 -10.69 3.80
C ALA A 334 15.66 -9.68 2.73
N VAL A 335 15.28 -9.96 1.49
CA VAL A 335 15.50 -9.07 0.33
C VAL A 335 14.17 -8.52 -0.22
N VAL A 336 13.08 -8.79 0.49
CA VAL A 336 11.73 -8.32 0.20
C VAL A 336 11.12 -7.84 1.50
N SER A 337 10.37 -6.75 1.43
CA SER A 337 9.65 -6.17 2.55
C SER A 337 8.61 -7.12 3.13
N GLU A 338 8.35 -6.96 4.43
CA GLU A 338 7.32 -7.71 5.15
C GLU A 338 5.95 -7.62 4.45
N ARG A 339 5.60 -6.44 3.95
CA ARG A 339 4.33 -6.15 3.28
C ARG A 339 4.14 -7.01 2.03
N LEU A 340 5.09 -6.98 1.10
CA LEU A 340 5.01 -7.75 -0.15
C LEU A 340 5.10 -9.26 0.11
N LEU A 341 5.88 -9.68 1.10
CA LEU A 341 5.93 -11.09 1.50
C LEU A 341 4.60 -11.57 2.08
N ALA A 342 3.94 -10.75 2.92
CA ALA A 342 2.64 -11.07 3.48
C ALA A 342 1.55 -11.18 2.40
N LYS A 343 1.52 -10.25 1.44
CA LYS A 343 0.62 -10.32 0.29
C LYS A 343 0.89 -11.54 -0.59
N ARG A 344 2.16 -11.88 -0.79
CA ARG A 344 2.54 -13.12 -1.49
C ARG A 344 2.11 -14.37 -0.73
N ILE A 345 2.10 -14.37 0.59
CA ILE A 345 1.54 -15.46 1.38
C ILE A 345 0.03 -15.58 1.15
N GLN A 346 -0.71 -14.46 1.12
CA GLN A 346 -2.14 -14.45 0.82
C GLN A 346 -2.45 -15.02 -0.58
N HIS A 347 -1.59 -14.77 -1.57
CA HIS A 347 -1.72 -15.37 -2.90
C HIS A 347 -1.73 -16.89 -2.88
N HIS A 348 -0.91 -17.48 -2.02
CA HIS A 348 -0.81 -18.92 -1.85
C HIS A 348 -1.91 -19.47 -0.95
N ALA A 349 -3.00 -18.73 -0.71
CA ALA A 349 -4.15 -19.20 0.06
C ALA A 349 -4.58 -20.62 -0.36
N GLY A 350 -4.82 -21.48 0.64
CA GLY A 350 -5.12 -22.90 0.46
C GLY A 350 -3.88 -23.80 0.32
N SER A 351 -2.72 -23.23 -0.03
CA SER A 351 -1.43 -23.94 0.00
C SER A 351 -0.53 -23.51 1.15
N ILE A 352 -0.50 -22.21 1.45
CA ILE A 352 -0.19 -21.70 2.78
C ILE A 352 -1.55 -21.40 3.41
N ASP A 353 -2.10 -22.40 4.10
CA ASP A 353 -3.42 -22.29 4.71
C ASP A 353 -3.28 -21.55 6.05
N LEU A 354 -3.99 -20.43 6.21
CA LEU A 354 -3.91 -19.58 7.39
C LEU A 354 -5.17 -19.78 8.23
N TYR A 355 -4.99 -20.22 9.47
CA TYR A 355 -6.09 -20.25 10.42
C TYR A 355 -6.70 -18.87 10.62
N ASN A 356 -8.03 -18.87 10.60
CA ASN A 356 -8.89 -17.70 10.77
C ASN A 356 -9.49 -17.58 12.18
N VAL A 357 -9.06 -18.45 13.08
CA VAL A 357 -9.44 -18.50 14.48
C VAL A 357 -8.23 -19.04 15.26
N GLN A 358 -8.10 -18.64 16.53
CA GLN A 358 -7.08 -19.23 17.39
C GLN A 358 -7.32 -20.73 17.58
N VAL A 359 -6.25 -21.49 17.80
CA VAL A 359 -6.34 -22.90 18.23
C VAL A 359 -7.13 -23.09 19.52
N SER A 360 -7.27 -22.04 20.34
CA SER A 360 -8.13 -22.02 21.53
C SER A 360 -9.63 -21.87 21.21
N GLY A 361 -10.01 -21.67 19.96
CA GLY A 361 -11.36 -21.36 19.51
C GLY A 361 -11.75 -19.89 19.65
N ARG A 362 -10.87 -19.03 20.18
CA ARG A 362 -11.13 -17.59 20.34
C ARG A 362 -10.96 -16.85 19.02
N ASN A 363 -11.88 -15.92 18.76
CA ASN A 363 -11.76 -14.93 17.69
C ASN A 363 -11.41 -13.57 18.30
N ASP A 364 -10.12 -13.32 18.48
CA ASP A 364 -9.57 -12.09 19.07
C ASP A 364 -8.80 -11.24 18.05
N GLY A 365 -8.90 -11.56 16.76
CA GLY A 365 -8.17 -10.90 15.68
C GLY A 365 -6.66 -11.11 15.70
N ALA A 366 -6.13 -12.02 16.53
CA ALA A 366 -4.73 -12.38 16.57
C ALA A 366 -4.40 -13.68 15.81
N ASP A 367 -5.37 -14.25 15.08
CA ASP A 367 -5.18 -15.49 14.32
C ASP A 367 -4.18 -15.27 13.17
N SER A 368 -3.61 -16.36 12.64
CA SER A 368 -2.57 -16.28 11.62
C SER A 368 -3.03 -15.53 10.36
N ARG A 369 -4.29 -15.66 9.96
CA ARG A 369 -4.83 -14.94 8.80
C ARG A 369 -4.91 -13.45 9.09
N SER A 370 -5.45 -13.06 10.24
CA SER A 370 -5.49 -11.65 10.67
C SER A 370 -4.09 -11.05 10.84
N ASN A 371 -3.10 -11.82 11.34
CA ASN A 371 -1.71 -11.40 11.44
C ASN A 371 -1.07 -11.13 10.06
N ILE A 372 -1.23 -12.04 9.09
CA ILE A 372 -0.73 -11.83 7.72
C ILE A 372 -1.47 -10.67 7.05
N ASN A 373 -2.78 -10.54 7.25
CA ASN A 373 -3.55 -9.41 6.73
C ASN A 373 -3.06 -8.07 7.29
N ALA A 374 -2.72 -7.99 8.58
CA ALA A 374 -2.14 -6.79 9.17
C ALA A 374 -0.82 -6.43 8.48
N SER A 375 0.12 -7.38 8.38
CA SER A 375 1.41 -7.15 7.71
C SER A 375 1.26 -6.77 6.23
N ALA A 376 0.31 -7.37 5.50
CA ALA A 376 0.01 -7.04 4.09
C ALA A 376 -0.49 -5.60 3.91
N ASN A 377 -1.14 -5.06 4.94
CA ASN A 377 -1.56 -3.67 5.04
C ASN A 377 -0.56 -2.81 5.84
N ASN A 378 0.68 -3.29 6.02
CA ASN A 378 1.77 -2.63 6.77
C ASN A 378 1.38 -2.17 8.19
N GLN A 379 0.50 -2.94 8.83
CA GLN A 379 0.10 -2.80 10.24
C GLN A 379 0.78 -3.84 11.12
N LEU A 380 0.91 -3.55 12.41
CA LEU A 380 1.43 -4.49 13.38
C LEU A 380 0.45 -5.64 13.65
N ALA A 381 0.95 -6.88 13.62
CA ALA A 381 0.20 -8.09 13.93
C ALA A 381 -0.23 -8.13 15.39
N ARG A 382 -1.51 -8.38 15.63
CA ARG A 382 -2.08 -8.45 16.98
C ARG A 382 -1.64 -9.71 17.71
N GLN A 383 -1.36 -9.57 18.99
CA GLN A 383 -1.13 -10.67 19.92
C GLN A 383 -2.40 -10.94 20.71
N SER A 384 -2.64 -12.22 21.03
CA SER A 384 -3.79 -12.61 21.83
C SER A 384 -3.79 -11.93 23.19
N CYS A 385 -4.97 -11.84 23.81
CA CYS A 385 -5.14 -11.30 25.16
C CYS A 385 -5.80 -12.31 26.10
N TYR A 386 -5.13 -13.45 26.29
CA TYR A 386 -5.53 -14.48 27.25
C TYR A 386 -4.34 -15.37 27.66
N GLY A 387 -4.45 -16.01 28.82
CA GLY A 387 -3.41 -16.88 29.34
C GLY A 387 -2.12 -16.10 29.58
N ASN A 388 -1.04 -16.52 28.92
CA ASN A 388 0.26 -15.84 29.00
C ASN A 388 0.49 -14.83 27.87
N ALA A 389 -0.50 -14.59 27.02
CA ALA A 389 -0.36 -13.69 25.88
C ALA A 389 -0.35 -12.21 26.34
N PRO A 390 0.53 -11.38 25.77
CA PRO A 390 0.85 -10.05 26.30
C PRO A 390 -0.17 -8.96 25.94
N CYS A 391 -1.25 -9.25 25.19
CA CYS A 391 -2.24 -8.26 24.75
C CYS A 391 -1.66 -7.10 23.91
N GLY A 392 -0.55 -7.32 23.20
CA GLY A 392 0.15 -6.29 22.43
C GLY A 392 0.01 -6.44 20.91
N ARG A 393 0.93 -5.77 20.20
CA ARG A 393 1.12 -5.91 18.75
C ARG A 393 2.62 -6.06 18.47
N THR A 394 2.96 -6.71 17.36
CA THR A 394 4.36 -6.90 16.97
C THR A 394 4.50 -6.90 15.47
N ARG A 395 5.66 -6.47 14.98
CA ARG A 395 6.02 -6.52 13.56
C ARG A 395 6.44 -7.95 13.22
N LEU A 396 6.01 -8.48 12.06
CA LEU A 396 6.46 -9.80 11.66
C LEU A 396 7.84 -9.71 11.00
N ASP A 397 8.72 -10.67 11.31
CA ASP A 397 10.08 -10.67 10.77
C ASP A 397 10.06 -11.06 9.28
N ALA A 398 10.61 -10.19 8.43
CA ALA A 398 10.65 -10.41 6.99
C ALA A 398 11.41 -11.70 6.61
N ARG A 399 12.40 -12.14 7.39
CA ARG A 399 13.12 -13.41 7.12
C ARG A 399 12.21 -14.61 7.33
N MET A 400 11.35 -14.55 8.35
CA MET A 400 10.32 -15.57 8.61
C MET A 400 9.32 -15.62 7.45
N LEU A 401 8.77 -14.47 7.02
CA LEU A 401 7.80 -14.43 5.92
C LEU A 401 8.42 -14.88 4.59
N GLN A 402 9.66 -14.47 4.29
CA GLN A 402 10.39 -14.92 3.11
C GLN A 402 10.64 -16.44 3.15
N ALA A 403 10.95 -16.99 4.32
CA ALA A 403 11.07 -18.43 4.47
C ALA A 403 9.73 -19.15 4.21
N MET A 404 8.59 -18.62 4.67
CA MET A 404 7.27 -19.20 4.36
C MET A 404 7.01 -19.22 2.84
N VAL A 405 7.32 -18.13 2.14
CA VAL A 405 7.20 -18.05 0.67
C VAL A 405 8.11 -19.08 -0.02
N ILE A 406 9.38 -19.20 0.40
CA ILE A 406 10.33 -20.15 -0.19
C ILE A 406 9.95 -21.60 0.11
N LEU A 407 9.46 -21.92 1.31
CA LEU A 407 8.95 -23.25 1.67
C LEU A 407 7.83 -23.68 0.73
N ARG A 408 6.98 -22.73 0.30
CA ARG A 408 5.93 -22.99 -0.68
C ARG A 408 6.48 -23.07 -2.10
N GLN A 409 7.16 -22.04 -2.57
CA GLN A 409 7.52 -21.87 -3.99
C GLN A 409 8.64 -22.80 -4.44
N VAL A 410 9.68 -22.95 -3.63
CA VAL A 410 10.90 -23.68 -4.00
C VAL A 410 10.89 -25.10 -3.46
N TYR A 411 10.51 -25.27 -2.19
CA TYR A 411 10.43 -26.60 -1.59
C TYR A 411 9.12 -27.34 -1.94
N GLY A 412 8.11 -26.64 -2.47
CA GLY A 412 6.86 -27.24 -2.94
C GLY A 412 5.93 -27.69 -1.83
N TYR A 413 6.13 -27.27 -0.58
CA TYR A 413 5.24 -27.65 0.52
C TYR A 413 3.86 -27.00 0.36
N SER A 414 2.81 -27.70 0.77
CA SER A 414 1.62 -27.04 1.32
C SER A 414 1.62 -27.22 2.83
N PHE A 415 1.18 -26.23 3.58
CA PHE A 415 1.18 -26.29 5.03
C PHE A 415 0.14 -25.36 5.63
N ARG A 416 -0.36 -25.73 6.81
CA ARG A 416 -1.34 -24.95 7.54
C ARG A 416 -0.73 -24.29 8.76
N VAL A 417 -0.73 -22.97 8.76
CA VAL A 417 -0.23 -22.13 9.84
C VAL A 417 -1.32 -21.95 10.87
N THR A 418 -1.04 -22.33 12.11
CA THR A 418 -2.02 -22.25 13.21
C THR A 418 -1.79 -21.06 14.13
N SER A 419 -0.57 -20.52 14.16
CA SER A 419 -0.19 -19.39 15.01
C SER A 419 1.02 -18.67 14.42
N ILE A 420 1.06 -17.34 14.54
CA ILE A 420 2.21 -16.48 14.25
C ILE A 420 2.52 -15.60 15.47
N ALA A 421 1.73 -14.54 15.72
CA ALA A 421 1.88 -13.70 16.90
C ALA A 421 0.80 -13.93 17.96
N GLY A 422 -0.34 -14.52 17.58
CA GLY A 422 -1.42 -14.89 18.50
C GLY A 422 -1.26 -16.24 19.19
N GLY A 423 -2.15 -16.53 20.12
CA GLY A 423 -2.11 -17.74 20.95
C GLY A 423 -1.47 -17.50 22.32
N SER A 424 -1.77 -18.39 23.28
CA SER A 424 -1.13 -18.37 24.60
C SER A 424 0.06 -19.31 24.64
N HIS A 425 1.25 -18.74 24.54
CA HIS A 425 2.56 -19.41 24.58
C HIS A 425 3.31 -19.15 25.90
N SER A 426 4.54 -19.65 26.04
CA SER A 426 5.40 -19.28 27.17
C SER A 426 5.70 -17.77 27.19
N ARG A 427 5.94 -17.17 28.35
CA ARG A 427 6.12 -15.70 28.51
C ARG A 427 7.22 -15.09 27.63
N ARG A 428 8.25 -15.86 27.30
CA ARG A 428 9.39 -15.42 26.44
C ARG A 428 9.31 -16.01 25.03
N SER A 429 8.13 -16.47 24.64
CA SER A 429 7.91 -17.09 23.34
C SER A 429 8.27 -16.15 22.21
N ARG A 430 8.86 -16.73 21.16
CA ARG A 430 9.25 -16.03 19.94
C ARG A 430 8.05 -15.62 19.09
N HIS A 431 6.89 -16.24 19.29
CA HIS A 431 5.62 -15.78 18.72
C HIS A 431 5.33 -14.31 19.10
N TYR A 432 5.56 -13.94 20.37
CA TYR A 432 5.33 -12.57 20.85
C TYR A 432 6.38 -11.56 20.35
N ARG A 433 7.38 -12.02 19.59
CA ARG A 433 8.36 -11.16 18.91
C ARG A 433 8.10 -11.08 17.40
N GLY A 434 7.07 -11.76 16.89
CA GLY A 434 6.75 -11.78 15.45
C GLY A 434 7.72 -12.58 14.60
N VAL A 435 8.56 -13.44 15.21
CA VAL A 435 9.65 -14.16 14.51
C VAL A 435 9.39 -15.66 14.39
N ALA A 436 8.19 -16.14 14.75
CA ALA A 436 7.86 -17.57 14.77
C ALA A 436 6.50 -17.90 14.16
N PHE A 437 6.36 -19.10 13.64
CA PHE A 437 5.07 -19.67 13.26
C PHE A 437 4.97 -21.17 13.60
N ASP A 438 3.74 -21.63 13.82
CA ASP A 438 3.40 -23.02 14.08
C ASP A 438 2.61 -23.64 12.92
N VAL A 439 2.89 -24.91 12.62
CA VAL A 439 2.25 -25.67 11.54
C VAL A 439 1.76 -27.03 12.02
N ASP A 440 0.49 -27.34 11.81
CA ASP A 440 -0.11 -28.62 12.23
C ASP A 440 -0.49 -29.56 11.07
N ILE A 441 -0.44 -29.09 9.83
CA ILE A 441 -0.61 -29.89 8.61
C ILE A 441 0.50 -29.55 7.63
N ILE A 442 1.13 -30.58 7.05
CA ILE A 442 2.12 -30.46 5.98
C ILE A 442 1.74 -31.43 4.85
N ASN A 443 1.67 -30.95 3.62
CA ASN A 443 1.26 -31.68 2.41
C ASN A 443 -0.04 -32.47 2.62
N GLY A 444 -1.03 -31.83 3.25
CA GLY A 444 -2.33 -32.44 3.59
C GLY A 444 -2.30 -33.48 4.72
N ARG A 445 -1.14 -33.72 5.35
CA ARG A 445 -1.00 -34.68 6.46
C ARG A 445 -0.83 -33.95 7.78
N SER A 446 -1.65 -34.31 8.76
CA SER A 446 -1.48 -33.79 10.12
C SER A 446 -0.11 -34.16 10.70
N VAL A 447 0.51 -33.22 11.39
CA VAL A 447 1.73 -33.43 12.15
C VAL A 447 1.37 -34.24 13.39
N ARG A 448 1.56 -35.56 13.32
CA ARG A 448 1.34 -36.49 14.43
C ARG A 448 2.55 -37.40 14.59
N GLY A 449 3.30 -37.20 15.68
CA GLY A 449 4.50 -37.98 15.94
C GLY A 449 5.68 -37.65 15.03
N ASN A 450 6.83 -38.26 15.31
CA ASN A 450 8.11 -37.94 14.64
C ASN A 450 8.21 -38.59 13.24
N THR A 451 7.44 -38.06 12.29
CA THR A 451 7.41 -38.55 10.91
C THR A 451 8.57 -38.01 10.08
N THR A 452 8.91 -38.70 8.98
CA THR A 452 9.91 -38.21 8.01
C THR A 452 9.53 -36.84 7.43
N LEU A 453 8.25 -36.62 7.12
CA LEU A 453 7.76 -35.36 6.57
C LEU A 453 7.96 -34.19 7.54
N ALA A 454 7.61 -34.38 8.83
CA ALA A 454 7.84 -33.35 9.85
C ALA A 454 9.34 -33.03 9.99
N ARG A 455 10.21 -34.05 9.99
CA ARG A 455 11.68 -33.84 10.05
C ARG A 455 12.23 -33.11 8.83
N GLN A 456 11.70 -33.38 7.64
CA GLN A 456 12.10 -32.70 6.39
C GLN A 456 11.66 -31.23 6.39
N PHE A 457 10.44 -30.94 6.81
CA PHE A 457 9.96 -29.56 6.94
C PHE A 457 10.77 -28.78 7.98
N MET A 458 11.02 -29.37 9.15
CA MET A 458 11.88 -28.80 10.18
C MET A 458 13.31 -28.55 9.67
N ARG A 459 13.84 -29.43 8.80
CA ARG A 459 15.15 -29.22 8.17
C ARG A 459 15.12 -28.03 7.22
N ALA A 460 14.09 -27.93 6.37
CA ALA A 460 13.92 -26.79 5.47
C ALA A 460 13.84 -25.46 6.23
N CYS A 461 13.12 -25.39 7.37
CA CYS A 461 13.14 -24.21 8.24
C CYS A 461 14.58 -23.83 8.66
N ARG A 462 15.38 -24.81 9.13
CA ARG A 462 16.78 -24.58 9.54
C ARG A 462 17.64 -24.12 8.38
N ASP A 463 17.47 -24.74 7.21
CA ASP A 463 18.21 -24.40 5.98
C ASP A 463 17.93 -22.94 5.56
N LEU A 464 16.72 -22.45 5.83
CA LEU A 464 16.29 -21.06 5.62
C LEU A 464 16.61 -20.12 6.80
N GLY A 465 17.42 -20.56 7.77
CA GLY A 465 17.93 -19.69 8.83
C GLY A 465 17.14 -19.67 10.13
N ALA A 466 16.12 -20.52 10.30
CA ALA A 466 15.45 -20.66 11.59
C ALA A 466 16.45 -21.12 12.66
N THR A 467 16.50 -20.39 13.78
CA THR A 467 17.41 -20.63 14.91
C THR A 467 16.78 -21.45 16.02
N GLU A 468 15.44 -21.54 16.05
CA GLU A 468 14.70 -22.45 16.91
C GLU A 468 13.69 -23.24 16.07
N VAL A 469 13.81 -24.57 16.08
CA VAL A 469 12.92 -25.46 15.34
C VAL A 469 12.58 -26.66 16.19
N LEU A 470 11.31 -26.72 16.63
CA LEU A 470 10.76 -27.72 17.55
C LEU A 470 9.63 -28.48 16.86
N GLY A 471 9.41 -29.73 17.24
CA GLY A 471 8.36 -30.55 16.64
C GLY A 471 8.12 -31.83 17.43
N PRO A 472 7.47 -32.85 16.83
CA PRO A 472 7.15 -34.06 17.54
C PRO A 472 8.40 -34.78 18.09
N GLY A 473 8.41 -34.96 19.42
CA GLY A 473 9.57 -35.42 20.19
C GLY A 473 10.12 -34.34 21.15
N ASN A 474 9.83 -33.07 20.88
CA ASN A 474 10.05 -31.96 21.83
C ASN A 474 8.83 -31.81 22.75
N ARG A 475 9.08 -31.46 24.02
CA ARG A 475 8.03 -31.20 25.02
C ARG A 475 7.08 -30.11 24.49
N GLY A 476 5.77 -30.39 24.48
CA GLY A 476 4.74 -29.44 24.06
C GLY A 476 4.47 -29.35 22.54
N HIS A 477 5.22 -30.10 21.71
CA HIS A 477 5.18 -29.96 20.25
C HIS A 477 4.80 -31.27 19.54
N SER A 478 4.00 -32.13 20.17
CA SER A 478 3.65 -33.45 19.60
C SER A 478 2.71 -33.38 18.39
N GLY A 479 1.99 -32.25 18.23
CA GLY A 479 0.95 -32.05 17.23
C GLY A 479 1.22 -30.97 16.18
N HIS A 480 2.39 -30.32 16.24
CA HIS A 480 2.76 -29.24 15.31
C HIS A 480 4.29 -29.13 15.19
N VAL A 481 4.74 -28.43 14.16
CA VAL A 481 6.13 -27.95 14.01
C VAL A 481 6.14 -26.47 14.30
N HIS A 482 7.08 -26.04 15.14
CA HIS A 482 7.39 -24.65 15.43
C HIS A 482 8.69 -24.25 14.72
N CYS A 483 8.70 -23.14 13.99
CA CYS A 483 9.89 -22.57 13.37
C CYS A 483 10.04 -21.09 13.73
N ALA A 484 11.24 -20.66 14.17
CA ALA A 484 11.51 -19.27 14.53
C ALA A 484 12.90 -18.76 14.09
N TRP A 485 12.97 -17.49 13.64
CA TRP A 485 14.14 -16.83 13.02
C TRP A 485 14.90 -15.91 13.98
#